data_AF-A0A7W1V4R6-F1
#
_entry.id   AF-A0A7W1V4R6-F1
#
_cell.length_a   1.000
_cell.length_b   1.000
_cell.length_c   1.000
_cell.angle_alpha   90.00
_cell.angle_beta   90.00
_cell.angle_gamma   90.00
#
_symmetry.space_group_name_H-M   'P 1'
#
loop_
_entity.id
_entity.type
_entity.pdbx_description
1 polymer ?
#
loop_
_entity_poly.entity_id
_entity_poly.type
_entity_poly.pdbx_seq_one_letter_code
_entity_poly.pdbx_strand_id
1 'polypeptide(L)'
;MERLQGEVNREKAAAATAEWASDPATVAEIYHAGFNADEQDGGLAFACDRGLVIFAFDGGTSWSIDPGGYRQRAQGIEAFWRENQHRNRSIALDDLNEWHRAAVATLVAGLDSVGQLPELARVGITNIARADYIYVCLRRHARSQTQEDSLRALAANDWIMEMDGDGDTAHPCPICGRPAIGRAWQYNTICDECYSKPVCREGHRVDGYNTSLGGGFEAAHLDDKSVCDQVTRDGAVWIDGVECHMGEAKFGGVFVGIAPAPE
;
A
#
# COMPACT_ATOMS: atom_id res chain seq x y z
N MET A 1 8.51 3.77 -16.66
CA MET A 1 7.26 3.86 -17.44
C MET A 1 6.27 4.57 -16.56
N GLU A 2 5.78 5.73 -16.97
CA GLU A 2 4.80 6.48 -16.20
C GLU A 2 3.44 5.77 -16.27
N ARG A 3 2.64 5.82 -15.20
CA ARG A 3 1.28 5.29 -15.24
C ARG A 3 0.46 6.12 -16.23
N LEU A 4 -0.34 5.45 -17.06
CA LEU A 4 -1.29 6.14 -17.93
C LEU A 4 -2.28 6.93 -17.07
N GLN A 5 -2.37 8.24 -17.31
CA GLN A 5 -3.37 9.08 -16.66
C GLN A 5 -4.70 9.05 -17.43
N GLY A 6 -5.80 8.96 -16.68
CA GLY A 6 -7.16 8.89 -17.20
C GLY A 6 -7.51 7.55 -17.83
N GLU A 7 -8.52 7.54 -18.70
CA GLU A 7 -9.00 6.33 -19.37
C GLU A 7 -7.92 5.70 -20.25
N VAL A 8 -7.75 4.38 -20.11
CA VAL A 8 -6.83 3.56 -20.91
C VAL A 8 -7.50 3.22 -22.24
N ASN A 9 -6.86 3.59 -23.34
CA ASN A 9 -7.30 3.25 -24.70
C ASN A 9 -6.12 2.78 -25.56
N ARG A 10 -6.42 2.21 -26.74
CA ARG A 10 -5.41 1.63 -27.64
C ARG A 10 -4.32 2.61 -28.04
N GLU A 11 -4.69 3.84 -28.35
CA GLU A 11 -3.74 4.87 -28.77
C GLU A 11 -2.76 5.21 -27.65
N LYS A 12 -3.26 5.48 -26.44
CA LYS A 12 -2.42 5.76 -25.26
C LYS A 12 -1.54 4.58 -24.88
N ALA A 13 -2.08 3.37 -24.87
CA ALA A 13 -1.33 2.16 -24.52
C ALA A 13 -0.22 1.84 -25.54
N ALA A 14 -0.51 2.02 -26.83
CA ALA A 14 0.49 1.90 -27.89
C ALA A 14 1.58 2.97 -27.77
N ALA A 15 1.20 4.24 -27.54
CA ALA A 15 2.14 5.34 -27.37
C ALA A 15 3.05 5.13 -26.15
N ALA A 16 2.50 4.77 -24.99
CA ALA A 16 3.30 4.49 -23.79
C ALA A 16 4.25 3.29 -23.97
N THR A 17 3.84 2.29 -24.74
CA THR A 17 4.70 1.15 -25.09
C THR A 17 5.81 1.58 -26.06
N ALA A 18 5.50 2.44 -27.03
CA ALA A 18 6.47 3.01 -27.96
C ALA A 18 7.53 3.88 -27.26
N GLU A 19 7.13 4.68 -26.27
CA GLU A 19 8.06 5.44 -25.43
C GLU A 19 8.97 4.55 -24.59
N TRP A 20 8.48 3.36 -24.20
CA TRP A 20 9.28 2.40 -23.47
C TRP A 20 10.25 1.64 -24.39
N ALA A 21 9.82 1.26 -25.59
CA ALA A 21 10.58 0.49 -26.58
C ALA A 21 11.94 1.13 -26.92
N SER A 22 12.94 0.31 -27.27
CA SER A 22 14.18 0.86 -27.85
C SER A 22 13.99 1.15 -29.34
N ASP A 23 13.15 0.34 -30.01
CA ASP A 23 12.69 0.60 -31.38
C ASP A 23 11.15 0.65 -31.40
N PRO A 24 10.54 1.85 -31.50
CA PRO A 24 9.09 2.04 -31.58
C PRO A 24 8.42 1.27 -32.73
N ALA A 25 9.14 0.94 -33.81
CA ALA A 25 8.58 0.19 -34.93
C ALA A 25 8.27 -1.27 -34.57
N THR A 26 8.78 -1.77 -33.44
CA THR A 26 8.54 -3.14 -32.96
C THR A 26 7.27 -3.28 -32.13
N VAL A 27 6.59 -2.17 -31.82
CA VAL A 27 5.37 -2.17 -31.02
C VAL A 27 4.24 -2.86 -31.78
N ALA A 28 3.68 -3.91 -31.17
CA ALA A 28 2.55 -4.66 -31.70
C ALA A 28 1.55 -5.03 -30.60
N GLU A 29 0.26 -4.82 -30.86
CA GLU A 29 -0.81 -5.28 -29.97
C GLU A 29 -0.83 -6.81 -29.92
N ILE A 30 -0.94 -7.36 -28.72
CA ILE A 30 -1.17 -8.78 -28.48
C ILE A 30 -2.64 -8.94 -28.13
N TYR A 31 -3.45 -9.26 -29.15
CA TYR A 31 -4.89 -9.41 -28.97
C TYR A 31 -5.23 -10.65 -28.13
N HIS A 32 -6.04 -10.47 -27.10
CA HIS A 32 -6.54 -11.52 -26.23
C HIS A 32 -8.04 -11.28 -25.98
N ALA A 33 -8.89 -12.00 -26.73
CA ALA A 33 -10.32 -11.70 -26.83
C ALA A 33 -11.06 -11.54 -25.50
N GLY A 34 -10.79 -12.40 -24.50
CA GLY A 34 -11.41 -12.29 -23.17
C GLY A 34 -10.96 -11.03 -22.44
N PHE A 35 -9.66 -10.95 -22.14
CA PHE A 35 -9.02 -9.76 -21.56
C PHE A 35 -9.38 -8.44 -22.25
N ASN A 36 -9.48 -8.36 -23.58
CA ASN A 36 -9.83 -7.10 -24.26
C ASN A 36 -11.32 -6.74 -24.17
N ALA A 37 -12.19 -7.73 -23.95
CA ALA A 37 -13.65 -7.54 -23.86
C ALA A 37 -14.15 -7.35 -22.43
N ASP A 38 -13.33 -7.69 -21.44
CA ASP A 38 -13.64 -7.53 -20.01
C ASP A 38 -13.41 -6.06 -19.60
N GLU A 39 -14.48 -5.28 -19.49
CA GLU A 39 -14.42 -3.86 -19.13
C GLU A 39 -14.03 -3.63 -17.66
N GLN A 40 -14.18 -4.65 -16.80
CA GLN A 40 -13.94 -4.53 -15.37
C GLN A 40 -12.51 -4.93 -15.01
N ASP A 41 -12.07 -6.11 -15.45
CA ASP A 41 -10.80 -6.71 -15.05
C ASP A 41 -9.81 -6.83 -16.21
N GLY A 42 -10.27 -6.52 -17.41
CA GLY A 42 -9.50 -6.61 -18.63
C GLY A 42 -8.67 -5.38 -18.95
N GLY A 43 -8.25 -5.29 -20.22
CA GLY A 43 -7.37 -4.22 -20.67
C GLY A 43 -6.76 -4.43 -22.05
N LEU A 44 -5.57 -3.88 -22.24
CA LEU A 44 -4.82 -3.89 -23.50
C LEU A 44 -3.38 -4.35 -23.26
N ALA A 45 -2.82 -5.10 -24.20
CA ALA A 45 -1.46 -5.61 -24.11
C ALA A 45 -0.68 -5.36 -25.39
N PHE A 46 0.57 -4.93 -25.26
CA PHE A 46 1.46 -4.63 -26.36
C PHE A 46 2.83 -5.26 -26.10
N ALA A 47 3.45 -5.79 -27.15
CA ALA A 47 4.83 -6.25 -27.11
C ALA A 47 5.72 -5.30 -27.92
N CYS A 48 6.97 -5.15 -27.51
CA CYS A 48 8.03 -4.46 -28.23
C CYS A 48 9.37 -5.20 -28.04
N ASP A 49 10.46 -4.67 -28.60
CA ASP A 49 11.81 -5.22 -28.46
C ASP A 49 12.29 -5.38 -27.02
N ARG A 50 11.73 -4.61 -26.07
CA ARG A 50 12.07 -4.71 -24.64
C ARG A 50 11.23 -5.71 -23.86
N GLY A 51 10.01 -6.01 -24.30
CA GLY A 51 9.12 -6.84 -23.52
C GLY A 51 7.63 -6.72 -23.80
N LEU A 52 6.85 -7.37 -22.93
CA LEU A 52 5.39 -7.30 -22.90
C LEU A 52 4.96 -6.25 -21.87
N VAL A 53 4.01 -5.39 -22.26
CA VAL A 53 3.38 -4.40 -21.40
C VAL A 53 1.88 -4.66 -21.39
N ILE A 54 1.28 -4.67 -20.20
CA ILE A 54 -0.15 -4.89 -19.99
C ILE A 54 -0.71 -3.70 -19.23
N PHE A 55 -1.80 -3.13 -19.75
CA PHE A 55 -2.53 -2.01 -19.16
C PHE A 55 -3.96 -2.46 -18.85
N ALA A 56 -4.33 -2.54 -17.57
CA ALA A 56 -5.71 -2.80 -17.14
C ALA A 56 -6.55 -1.51 -17.20
N PHE A 57 -7.85 -1.65 -17.44
CA PHE A 57 -8.77 -0.50 -17.51
C PHE A 57 -8.94 0.22 -16.15
N ASP A 58 -8.70 -0.47 -15.04
CA ASP A 58 -8.69 0.10 -13.68
C ASP A 58 -7.43 0.94 -13.36
N GLY A 59 -6.52 1.08 -14.32
CA GLY A 59 -5.25 1.81 -14.20
C GLY A 59 -4.07 0.94 -13.75
N GLY A 60 -4.27 -0.37 -13.54
CA GLY A 60 -3.19 -1.32 -13.30
C GLY A 60 -2.24 -1.43 -14.49
N THR A 61 -0.94 -1.56 -14.21
CA THR A 61 0.09 -1.72 -15.26
C THR A 61 1.07 -2.81 -14.86
N SER A 62 1.42 -3.69 -15.78
CA SER A 62 2.45 -4.72 -15.61
C SER A 62 3.38 -4.73 -16.82
N TRP A 63 4.65 -5.08 -16.58
CA TRP A 63 5.64 -5.27 -17.65
C TRP A 63 6.51 -6.47 -17.33
N SER A 64 6.98 -7.15 -18.37
CA SER A 64 7.92 -8.27 -18.26
C SER A 64 8.92 -8.25 -19.41
N ILE A 65 10.07 -8.90 -19.22
CA ILE A 65 10.95 -9.27 -20.34
C ILE A 65 10.12 -10.14 -21.30
N ASP A 66 10.26 -9.92 -22.61
CA ASP A 66 9.41 -10.56 -23.62
C ASP A 66 9.39 -12.09 -23.40
N PRO A 67 8.24 -12.68 -23.04
CA PRO A 67 8.15 -14.10 -22.77
C PRO A 67 8.28 -14.96 -24.04
N GLY A 68 8.38 -14.33 -25.21
CA GLY A 68 8.76 -14.96 -26.47
C GLY A 68 7.63 -14.92 -27.50
N GLY A 69 7.21 -16.08 -27.98
CA GLY A 69 6.18 -16.18 -29.02
C GLY A 69 4.79 -15.73 -28.54
N TYR A 70 3.86 -15.59 -29.50
CA TYR A 70 2.48 -15.19 -29.24
C TYR A 70 1.81 -16.01 -28.12
N ARG A 71 2.03 -17.34 -28.09
CA ARG A 71 1.44 -18.21 -27.08
C ARG A 71 1.92 -17.88 -25.66
N GLN A 72 3.21 -17.62 -25.47
CA GLN A 72 3.77 -17.25 -24.17
C GLN A 72 3.29 -15.87 -23.74
N ARG A 73 3.20 -14.91 -24.67
CA ARG A 73 2.64 -13.58 -24.39
C ARG A 73 1.16 -13.67 -23.97
N ALA A 74 0.36 -14.47 -24.68
CA ALA A 74 -1.04 -14.72 -24.32
C ALA A 74 -1.19 -15.37 -22.94
N GLN A 75 -0.30 -16.29 -22.55
CA GLN A 75 -0.28 -16.86 -21.20
C GLN A 75 0.06 -15.82 -20.13
N GLY A 76 0.98 -14.90 -20.42
CA GLY A 76 1.29 -13.77 -19.54
C GLY A 76 0.08 -12.85 -19.33
N ILE A 77 -0.66 -12.56 -20.41
CA ILE A 77 -1.91 -11.78 -20.36
C ILE A 77 -2.96 -12.50 -19.52
N GLU A 78 -3.19 -13.79 -19.78
CA GLU A 78 -4.15 -14.61 -19.02
C GLU A 78 -3.81 -14.69 -17.52
N ALA A 79 -2.53 -14.82 -17.17
CA ALA A 79 -2.09 -14.84 -15.77
C ALA A 79 -2.36 -13.50 -15.07
N PHE A 80 -2.01 -12.38 -15.71
CA PHE A 80 -2.30 -11.05 -15.21
C PHE A 80 -3.82 -10.82 -15.08
N TRP A 81 -4.60 -11.24 -16.07
CA TRP A 81 -6.05 -11.08 -16.06
C TRP A 81 -6.71 -11.84 -14.90
N ARG A 82 -6.31 -13.09 -14.66
CA ARG A 82 -6.79 -13.86 -13.51
C ARG A 82 -6.43 -13.23 -12.18
N GLU A 83 -5.23 -12.69 -12.05
CA GLU A 83 -4.82 -11.96 -10.85
C GLU A 83 -5.69 -10.71 -10.66
N ASN A 84 -6.01 -9.98 -11.73
CA ASN A 84 -6.86 -8.81 -11.67
C ASN A 84 -8.31 -9.16 -11.28
N GLN A 85 -8.89 -10.19 -11.91
CA GLN A 85 -10.20 -10.73 -11.56
C GLN A 85 -10.27 -11.17 -10.10
N HIS A 86 -9.20 -11.79 -9.60
CA HIS A 86 -9.11 -12.17 -8.19
C HIS A 86 -9.09 -10.93 -7.28
N ARG A 87 -8.29 -9.91 -7.60
CA ARG A 87 -8.21 -8.66 -6.80
C ARG A 87 -9.51 -7.85 -6.81
N ASN A 88 -10.25 -7.91 -7.91
CA ASN A 88 -11.52 -7.19 -8.11
C ASN A 88 -12.76 -8.03 -7.77
N ARG A 89 -12.58 -9.23 -7.19
CA ARG A 89 -13.69 -10.09 -6.79
C ARG A 89 -14.62 -9.37 -5.82
N SER A 90 -15.91 -9.62 -5.95
CA SER A 90 -16.90 -9.13 -5.00
C SER A 90 -16.80 -9.92 -3.69
N ILE A 91 -16.80 -9.22 -2.56
CA ILE A 91 -16.89 -9.80 -1.22
C ILE A 91 -18.10 -9.17 -0.53
N ALA A 92 -19.00 -9.98 0.03
CA ALA A 92 -20.09 -9.44 0.83
C ALA A 92 -19.61 -9.17 2.27
N LEU A 93 -20.17 -8.15 2.92
CA LEU A 93 -19.86 -7.85 4.32
C LEU A 93 -20.15 -9.05 5.25
N ASP A 94 -21.18 -9.84 4.92
CA ASP A 94 -21.57 -11.02 5.70
C ASP A 94 -20.59 -12.18 5.57
N ASP A 95 -19.77 -12.21 4.52
CA ASP A 95 -18.72 -13.22 4.31
C ASP A 95 -17.48 -12.95 5.18
N LEU A 96 -17.36 -11.75 5.75
CA LEU A 96 -16.23 -11.34 6.57
C LEU A 96 -16.34 -11.88 8.00
N ASN A 97 -15.21 -12.06 8.68
CA ASN A 97 -15.24 -12.34 10.12
C ASN A 97 -15.57 -11.06 10.92
N GLU A 98 -15.80 -11.21 12.22
CA GLU A 98 -16.21 -10.12 13.11
C GLU A 98 -15.20 -8.96 13.22
N TRP A 99 -13.90 -9.26 13.16
CA TRP A 99 -12.85 -8.22 13.19
C TRP A 99 -12.84 -7.38 11.93
N HIS A 100 -12.96 -8.03 10.76
CA HIS A 100 -13.05 -7.35 9.48
C HIS A 100 -14.30 -6.47 9.36
N ARG A 101 -15.47 -6.99 9.75
CA ARG A 101 -16.72 -6.20 9.76
C ARG A 101 -16.60 -4.97 10.65
N ALA A 102 -16.01 -5.13 11.84
CA ALA A 102 -15.80 -4.02 12.76
C ALA A 102 -14.81 -2.97 12.21
N ALA A 103 -13.73 -3.40 11.57
CA ALA A 103 -12.78 -2.51 10.93
C ALA A 103 -13.44 -1.69 9.80
N VAL A 104 -14.24 -2.34 8.95
CA VAL A 104 -15.02 -1.68 7.88
C VAL A 104 -15.99 -0.67 8.50
N ALA A 105 -16.77 -1.07 9.50
CA ALA A 105 -17.72 -0.18 10.18
C ALA A 105 -17.03 1.03 10.82
N THR A 106 -15.85 0.83 11.42
CA THR A 106 -15.04 1.90 12.02
C THR A 106 -14.57 2.90 10.96
N LEU A 107 -14.08 2.43 9.82
CA LEU A 107 -13.66 3.30 8.73
C LEU A 107 -14.82 4.11 8.16
N VAL A 108 -15.95 3.45 7.88
CA VAL A 108 -17.16 4.11 7.33
C VAL A 108 -17.73 5.15 8.29
N ALA A 109 -17.66 4.90 9.60
CA ALA A 109 -18.10 5.84 10.61
C ALA A 109 -17.11 7.00 10.86
N GLY A 110 -15.93 6.98 10.23
CA GLY A 110 -14.89 8.01 10.44
C GLY A 110 -14.34 8.03 11.87
N LEU A 111 -14.34 6.87 12.54
CA LEU A 111 -13.82 6.72 13.90
C LEU A 111 -12.31 6.44 13.88
N ASP A 112 -11.63 6.65 15.01
CA ASP A 112 -10.18 6.49 15.16
C ASP A 112 -9.75 5.09 15.63
N SER A 113 -10.67 4.30 16.17
CA SER A 113 -10.42 2.93 16.63
C SER A 113 -11.73 2.14 16.68
N VAL A 114 -11.63 0.83 16.46
CA VAL A 114 -12.71 -0.14 16.66
C VAL A 114 -13.25 -0.07 18.08
N GLY A 115 -12.43 0.28 19.07
CA GLY A 115 -12.88 0.47 20.46
C GLY A 115 -13.91 1.59 20.64
N GLN A 116 -14.03 2.51 19.69
CA GLN A 116 -15.01 3.61 19.70
C GLN A 116 -16.37 3.21 19.12
N LEU A 117 -16.51 2.04 18.49
CA LEU A 117 -17.80 1.57 18.01
C LEU A 117 -18.81 1.39 19.17
N PRO A 118 -20.11 1.61 18.92
CA PRO A 118 -21.15 1.28 19.88
C PRO A 118 -21.05 -0.17 20.36
N GLU A 119 -21.37 -0.44 21.63
CA GLU A 119 -21.23 -1.77 22.24
C GLU A 119 -21.93 -2.87 21.43
N LEU A 120 -23.13 -2.59 20.91
CA LEU A 120 -23.88 -3.52 20.05
C LEU A 120 -23.14 -3.88 18.75
N ALA A 121 -22.35 -2.95 18.20
CA ALA A 121 -21.53 -3.17 17.01
C ALA A 121 -20.20 -3.87 17.33
N ARG A 122 -19.87 -4.05 18.62
CA ARG A 122 -18.67 -4.75 19.09
C ARG A 122 -18.96 -6.17 19.63
N VAL A 123 -20.21 -6.62 19.58
CA VAL A 123 -20.59 -7.97 20.00
C VAL A 123 -19.82 -9.00 19.16
N GLY A 124 -19.19 -9.97 19.83
CA GLY A 124 -18.35 -10.99 19.21
C GLY A 124 -16.87 -10.62 19.13
N ILE A 125 -16.51 -9.33 19.09
CA ILE A 125 -15.11 -8.91 18.95
C ILE A 125 -14.30 -9.28 20.21
N THR A 126 -13.57 -10.39 20.11
CA THR A 126 -12.73 -10.92 21.19
C THR A 126 -11.41 -10.15 21.38
N ASN A 127 -10.92 -9.47 20.35
CA ASN A 127 -9.65 -8.75 20.38
C ASN A 127 -9.72 -7.44 19.58
N ILE A 128 -9.92 -6.32 20.30
CA ILE A 128 -9.99 -4.98 19.69
C ILE A 128 -8.68 -4.62 18.98
N ALA A 129 -7.53 -4.97 19.55
CA ALA A 129 -6.23 -4.66 18.97
C ALA A 129 -6.02 -5.34 17.60
N ARG A 130 -6.58 -6.54 17.41
CA ARG A 130 -6.57 -7.23 16.11
C ARG A 130 -7.48 -6.55 15.09
N ALA A 131 -8.70 -6.19 15.47
CA ALA A 131 -9.60 -5.45 14.60
C ALA A 131 -9.05 -4.06 14.24
N ASP A 132 -8.39 -3.39 15.18
CA ASP A 132 -7.68 -2.13 14.96
C ASP A 132 -6.51 -2.27 13.99
N TYR A 133 -5.82 -3.41 13.99
CA TYR A 133 -4.77 -3.69 12.99
C TYR A 133 -5.37 -3.70 11.57
N ILE A 134 -6.45 -4.45 11.36
CA ILE A 134 -7.16 -4.51 10.07
C ILE A 134 -7.66 -3.12 9.67
N TYR A 135 -8.22 -2.36 10.63
CA TYR A 135 -8.66 -0.99 10.39
C TYR A 135 -7.51 -0.06 9.93
N VAL A 136 -6.32 -0.17 10.53
CA VAL A 136 -5.13 0.57 10.07
C VAL A 136 -4.75 0.17 8.64
N CYS A 137 -4.79 -1.12 8.30
CA CYS A 137 -4.57 -1.58 6.92
C CYS A 137 -5.61 -0.99 5.96
N LEU A 138 -6.89 -1.01 6.32
CA LEU A 138 -7.95 -0.42 5.49
C LEU A 138 -7.73 1.08 5.26
N ARG A 139 -7.32 1.85 6.28
CA ARG A 139 -6.98 3.28 6.10
C ARG A 139 -5.86 3.53 5.08
N ARG A 140 -4.92 2.58 4.94
CA ARG A 140 -3.79 2.68 4.00
C ARG A 140 -4.15 2.24 2.58
N HIS A 141 -5.12 1.33 2.43
CA HIS A 141 -5.43 0.69 1.15
C HIS A 141 -6.77 1.10 0.54
N ALA A 142 -7.75 1.50 1.34
CA ALA A 142 -9.02 2.03 0.85
C ALA A 142 -8.84 3.45 0.32
N ARG A 143 -9.51 3.76 -0.80
CA ARG A 143 -9.43 5.08 -1.46
C ARG A 143 -10.37 6.11 -0.82
N SER A 144 -11.43 5.65 -0.17
CA SER A 144 -12.39 6.47 0.54
C SER A 144 -12.95 5.74 1.77
N GLN A 145 -13.64 6.48 2.64
CA GLN A 145 -14.28 5.94 3.84
C GLN A 145 -15.68 5.38 3.53
N THR A 146 -15.77 4.51 2.52
CA THR A 146 -17.01 3.84 2.13
C THR A 146 -16.91 2.34 2.31
N GLN A 147 -18.05 1.68 2.51
CA GLN A 147 -18.08 0.23 2.64
C GLN A 147 -17.57 -0.43 1.36
N GLU A 148 -17.97 0.06 0.20
CA GLU A 148 -17.55 -0.47 -1.10
C GLU A 148 -16.03 -0.43 -1.27
N ASP A 149 -15.39 0.72 -1.02
CA ASP A 149 -13.93 0.83 -1.13
C ASP A 149 -13.20 -0.01 -0.08
N SER A 150 -13.79 -0.20 1.10
CA SER A 150 -13.23 -1.08 2.13
C SER A 150 -13.24 -2.54 1.66
N LEU A 151 -14.37 -3.00 1.11
CA LEU A 151 -14.50 -4.36 0.58
C LEU A 151 -13.57 -4.59 -0.63
N ARG A 152 -13.41 -3.58 -1.49
CA ARG A 152 -12.44 -3.62 -2.60
C ARG A 152 -11.00 -3.69 -2.07
N ALA A 153 -10.65 -2.95 -1.03
CA ALA A 153 -9.33 -3.01 -0.42
C ALA A 153 -9.04 -4.40 0.18
N LEU A 154 -10.04 -5.03 0.81
CA LEU A 154 -9.92 -6.41 1.31
C LEU A 154 -9.76 -7.43 0.18
N ALA A 155 -10.57 -7.32 -0.88
CA ALA A 155 -10.46 -8.19 -2.05
C ALA A 155 -9.08 -8.08 -2.73
N ALA A 156 -8.53 -6.88 -2.82
CA ALA A 156 -7.22 -6.68 -3.43
C ALA A 156 -6.04 -7.18 -2.58
N ASN A 157 -6.25 -7.55 -1.31
CA ASN A 157 -5.19 -7.84 -0.34
C ASN A 157 -5.51 -9.10 0.49
N ASP A 158 -5.25 -10.28 -0.08
CA ASP A 158 -5.49 -11.57 0.58
C ASP A 158 -4.80 -11.67 1.96
N TRP A 159 -3.61 -11.09 2.09
CA TRP A 159 -2.88 -11.09 3.36
C TRP A 159 -3.60 -10.35 4.50
N ILE A 160 -4.51 -9.41 4.20
CA ILE A 160 -5.38 -8.78 5.21
C ILE A 160 -6.49 -9.77 5.61
N MET A 161 -7.05 -10.47 4.63
CA MET A 161 -8.13 -11.45 4.82
C MET A 161 -7.68 -12.69 5.60
N GLU A 162 -6.44 -13.13 5.38
CA GLU A 162 -5.82 -14.32 5.98
C GLU A 162 -5.21 -14.05 7.37
N MET A 163 -5.53 -12.91 7.98
CA MET A 163 -5.09 -12.55 9.32
C MET A 163 -5.77 -13.41 10.39
N ASP A 164 -5.32 -14.65 10.53
CA ASP A 164 -5.80 -15.61 11.52
C ASP A 164 -4.77 -15.94 12.63
N GLY A 165 -3.52 -15.47 12.52
CA GLY A 165 -2.45 -15.73 13.50
C GLY A 165 -2.36 -14.75 14.68
N ASP A 166 -1.80 -15.18 15.81
CA ASP A 166 -1.63 -14.41 17.06
C ASP A 166 -0.64 -13.22 16.96
N GLY A 167 0.00 -13.00 15.81
CA GLY A 167 1.14 -12.10 15.65
C GLY A 167 0.82 -10.63 15.40
N ASP A 168 -0.24 -10.30 14.65
CA ASP A 168 -0.45 -8.93 14.16
C ASP A 168 -1.56 -8.23 14.95
N THR A 169 -1.16 -7.54 16.01
CA THR A 169 -2.05 -6.69 16.79
C THR A 169 -1.59 -5.24 16.70
N ALA A 170 -2.55 -4.33 16.67
CA ALA A 170 -2.26 -2.92 16.85
C ALA A 170 -1.91 -2.64 18.32
N HIS A 171 -1.22 -1.54 18.55
CA HIS A 171 -1.00 -1.00 19.88
C HIS A 171 -1.32 0.50 19.86
N PRO A 172 -1.58 1.13 21.02
CA PRO A 172 -1.78 2.57 21.06
C PRO A 172 -0.51 3.29 20.61
N CYS A 173 -0.67 4.27 19.73
CA CYS A 173 0.38 5.18 19.32
C CYS A 173 0.86 5.95 20.56
N PRO A 174 2.17 6.00 20.84
CA PRO A 174 2.67 6.65 22.04
C PRO A 174 2.56 8.19 21.99
N ILE A 175 2.20 8.77 20.83
CA ILE A 175 1.97 10.21 20.65
C ILE A 175 0.50 10.60 20.88
N CYS A 176 -0.43 9.93 20.20
CA CYS A 176 -1.84 10.34 20.15
C CYS A 176 -2.85 9.28 20.63
N GLY A 177 -2.38 8.08 20.99
CA GLY A 177 -3.22 6.97 21.44
C GLY A 177 -3.95 6.20 20.33
N ARG A 178 -4.00 6.70 19.09
CA ARG A 178 -4.62 5.97 17.97
C ARG A 178 -3.91 4.66 17.65
N PRO A 179 -4.59 3.68 17.03
CA PRO A 179 -3.96 2.42 16.65
C PRO A 179 -2.75 2.59 15.73
N ALA A 180 -1.63 2.00 16.14
CA ALA A 180 -0.39 1.88 15.40
C ALA A 180 -0.07 0.39 15.16
N ILE A 181 0.63 0.09 14.07
CA ILE A 181 1.03 -1.27 13.72
C ILE A 181 2.56 -1.41 13.62
N GLY A 182 3.03 -2.62 13.93
CA GLY A 182 4.45 -2.97 13.93
C GLY A 182 5.16 -2.60 15.23
N ARG A 183 6.29 -3.24 15.51
CA ARG A 183 7.23 -2.83 16.56
C ARG A 183 8.62 -2.89 15.98
N ALA A 184 9.29 -1.75 15.88
CA ALA A 184 10.65 -1.70 15.39
C ALA A 184 11.59 -2.00 16.56
N TRP A 185 11.93 -3.27 16.74
CA TRP A 185 12.81 -3.73 17.83
C TRP A 185 12.45 -3.10 19.20
N GLN A 186 13.34 -2.26 19.76
CA GLN A 186 13.19 -1.56 21.03
C GLN A 186 12.34 -0.28 20.92
N TYR A 187 11.46 -0.16 19.92
CA TYR A 187 10.61 1.02 19.72
C TYR A 187 9.15 0.63 19.52
N ASN A 188 8.26 1.37 20.19
CA ASN A 188 6.84 1.38 19.85
C ASN A 188 6.67 2.32 18.65
N THR A 189 6.18 1.80 17.52
CA THR A 189 5.96 2.62 16.33
C THR A 189 4.80 3.59 16.55
N ILE A 190 4.72 4.61 15.71
CA ILE A 190 3.63 5.57 15.74
C ILE A 190 2.56 5.24 14.69
N CYS A 191 1.36 5.80 14.86
CA CYS A 191 0.31 5.65 13.86
C CYS A 191 0.69 6.37 12.56
N ASP A 192 0.01 6.00 11.47
CA ASP A 192 0.12 6.60 10.14
C ASP A 192 -0.07 8.13 10.12
N GLU A 193 -0.97 8.67 10.94
CA GLU A 193 -1.12 10.13 11.01
C GLU A 193 0.11 10.82 11.60
N CYS A 194 0.63 10.31 12.72
CA CYS A 194 1.82 10.85 13.36
C CYS A 194 3.08 10.63 12.50
N TYR A 195 3.13 9.54 11.74
CA TYR A 195 4.26 9.22 10.85
C TYR A 195 4.53 10.30 9.81
N SER A 196 3.50 11.04 9.38
CA SER A 196 3.70 12.15 8.45
C SER A 196 4.35 13.37 9.08
N LYS A 197 4.26 13.54 10.41
CA LYS A 197 4.57 14.78 11.15
C LYS A 197 6.02 15.05 11.60
N PRO A 198 7.02 14.14 11.48
CA PRO A 198 8.37 14.38 11.98
C PRO A 198 8.98 15.71 11.53
N VAL A 199 9.56 16.44 12.48
CA VAL A 199 10.45 17.57 12.21
C VAL A 199 11.83 17.32 12.80
N CYS A 200 12.87 17.88 12.18
CA CYS A 200 14.21 17.91 12.75
C CYS A 200 14.30 18.93 13.90
N ARG A 201 15.46 19.03 14.55
CA ARG A 201 15.69 19.98 15.66
C ARG A 201 15.42 21.45 15.29
N GLU A 202 15.63 21.81 14.02
CA GLU A 202 15.40 23.15 13.50
C GLU A 202 13.93 23.40 13.11
N GLY A 203 13.06 22.40 13.25
CA GLY A 203 11.63 22.49 12.96
C GLY A 203 11.25 22.24 11.50
N HIS A 204 12.19 21.85 10.64
CA HIS A 204 11.92 21.48 9.25
C HIS A 204 11.32 20.08 9.18
N ARG A 205 10.30 19.90 8.32
CA ARG A 205 9.68 18.59 8.08
C ARG A 205 10.66 17.67 7.38
N VAL A 206 10.78 16.44 7.89
CA VAL A 206 11.70 15.44 7.36
C VAL A 206 10.99 14.13 7.06
N ASP A 207 11.54 13.39 6.11
CA ASP A 207 11.14 12.01 5.83
C ASP A 207 12.39 11.16 5.58
N GLY A 208 12.30 9.89 5.94
CA GLY A 208 13.42 8.96 5.87
C GLY A 208 13.32 8.02 4.68
N TYR A 209 14.46 7.61 4.14
CA TYR A 209 14.52 6.60 3.09
C TYR A 209 15.75 5.69 3.26
N ASN A 210 15.66 4.50 2.69
CA ASN A 210 16.80 3.59 2.59
C ASN A 210 17.68 4.00 1.41
N THR A 211 19.00 4.10 1.61
CA THR A 211 19.93 4.52 0.56
C THR A 211 20.30 3.38 -0.39
N SER A 212 20.10 2.12 0.01
CA SER A 212 20.38 0.96 -0.82
C SER A 212 19.56 -0.27 -0.42
N LEU A 213 19.54 -1.30 -1.27
CA LEU A 213 18.97 -2.62 -0.96
C LEU A 213 19.75 -3.37 0.15
N GLY A 214 21.03 -3.04 0.34
CA GLY A 214 21.87 -3.60 1.41
C GLY A 214 21.71 -2.87 2.74
N GLY A 215 20.85 -1.86 2.77
CA GLY A 215 20.56 -1.00 3.90
C GLY A 215 21.24 0.36 3.85
N GLY A 216 21.16 1.08 4.96
CA GLY A 216 21.54 2.48 5.08
C GLY A 216 20.31 3.38 5.18
N PHE A 217 20.42 4.41 6.01
CA PHE A 217 19.34 5.34 6.33
C PHE A 217 19.80 6.77 6.10
N GLU A 218 18.98 7.55 5.39
CA GLU A 218 19.10 8.99 5.29
C GLU A 218 17.73 9.62 5.53
N ALA A 219 17.74 10.83 6.10
CA ALA A 219 16.57 11.68 6.17
C ALA A 219 16.77 12.89 5.26
N ALA A 220 15.71 13.31 4.58
CA ALA A 220 15.70 14.51 3.76
C ALA A 220 14.60 15.48 4.21
N HIS A 221 14.86 16.77 4.06
CA HIS A 221 13.84 17.78 4.23
C HIS A 221 12.77 17.66 3.13
N LEU A 222 11.51 17.75 3.51
CA LEU A 222 10.41 17.51 2.57
C LEU A 222 10.24 18.62 1.53
N ASP A 223 10.67 19.84 1.84
CA ASP A 223 10.54 21.04 1.03
C ASP A 223 11.57 21.11 -0.11
N ASP A 224 12.85 20.89 0.18
CA ASP A 224 13.93 21.05 -0.81
C ASP A 224 14.67 19.75 -1.17
N LYS A 225 14.33 18.65 -0.49
CA LYS A 225 14.96 17.33 -0.67
C LYS A 225 16.45 17.27 -0.29
N SER A 226 16.97 18.29 0.38
CA SER A 226 18.32 18.25 0.95
C SER A 226 18.40 17.25 2.10
N VAL A 227 19.57 16.63 2.28
CA VAL A 227 19.81 15.70 3.39
C VAL A 227 19.80 16.46 4.73
N CYS A 228 19.06 15.94 5.69
CA CYS A 228 19.07 16.42 7.06
C CYS A 228 20.20 15.72 7.85
N ASP A 229 21.39 16.31 7.88
CA ASP A 229 22.59 15.74 8.52
C ASP A 229 22.39 15.35 9.99
N GLN A 230 21.51 16.05 10.71
CA GLN A 230 21.18 15.74 12.10
C GLN A 230 20.43 14.41 12.19
N VAL A 231 19.26 14.33 11.56
CA VAL A 231 18.39 13.14 11.63
C VAL A 231 19.08 11.93 11.01
N THR A 232 19.81 12.09 9.89
CA THR A 232 20.60 11.00 9.30
C THR A 232 21.62 10.40 10.27
N ARG A 233 22.19 11.24 11.16
CA ARG A 233 23.26 10.82 12.07
C ARG A 233 22.75 10.18 13.36
N ASP A 234 21.74 10.77 13.99
CA ASP A 234 21.26 10.34 15.32
C ASP A 234 19.82 9.80 15.32
N GLY A 235 19.10 9.93 14.21
CA GLY A 235 17.70 9.52 14.07
C GLY A 235 16.71 10.35 14.89
N ALA A 236 17.13 11.40 15.60
CA ALA A 236 16.24 12.13 16.49
C ALA A 236 15.31 13.05 15.70
N VAL A 237 14.00 12.90 15.90
CA VAL A 237 12.95 13.74 15.31
C VAL A 237 11.93 14.13 16.37
N TRP A 238 11.14 15.16 16.11
CA TRP A 238 10.09 15.62 17.02
C TRP A 238 8.73 15.57 16.33
N ILE A 239 7.73 15.10 17.07
CA ILE A 239 6.32 15.13 16.65
C ILE A 239 5.53 15.75 17.78
N ASP A 240 4.87 16.88 17.50
CA ASP A 240 4.07 17.61 18.49
C ASP A 240 4.84 17.88 19.82
N GLY A 241 6.15 18.13 19.70
CA GLY A 241 7.06 18.39 20.82
C GLY A 241 7.62 17.15 21.53
N VAL A 242 7.21 15.95 21.15
CA VAL A 242 7.71 14.68 21.69
C VAL A 242 8.88 14.19 20.87
N GLU A 243 10.02 13.94 21.52
CA GLU A 243 11.20 13.35 20.87
C GLU A 243 10.94 11.88 20.52
N CYS A 244 11.21 11.54 19.27
CA CYS A 244 11.06 10.22 18.67
C CYS A 244 12.37 9.84 17.97
N HIS A 245 12.47 8.58 17.59
CA HIS A 245 13.58 8.05 16.80
C HIS A 245 13.07 7.58 15.43
N MET A 246 13.74 8.01 14.38
CA MET A 246 13.57 7.61 13.00
C MET A 246 14.81 6.83 12.54
N GLY A 247 14.62 5.70 11.87
CA GLY A 247 15.73 4.89 11.38
C GLY A 247 15.29 3.76 10.47
N GLU A 248 16.26 2.98 9.99
CA GLU A 248 16.00 1.81 9.14
C GLU A 248 15.41 0.65 9.93
N ALA A 249 14.33 0.06 9.41
CA ALA A 249 13.77 -1.18 9.93
C ALA A 249 14.60 -2.40 9.48
N LYS A 250 14.66 -3.44 10.31
CA LYS A 250 15.54 -4.63 10.14
C LYS A 250 15.42 -5.34 8.77
N PHE A 251 14.29 -5.21 8.09
CA PHE A 251 14.02 -5.86 6.80
C PHE A 251 13.71 -4.85 5.68
N GLY A 252 14.30 -3.66 5.79
CA GLY A 252 14.04 -2.56 4.87
C GLY A 252 12.84 -1.70 5.29
N GLY A 253 12.81 -0.48 4.76
CA GLY A 253 11.88 0.56 5.17
C GLY A 253 12.42 1.42 6.31
N VAL A 254 11.67 2.46 6.64
CA VAL A 254 11.98 3.41 7.71
C VAL A 254 10.89 3.34 8.77
N PHE A 255 11.30 3.25 10.03
CA PHE A 255 10.39 3.38 11.16
C PHE A 255 10.51 4.76 11.79
N VAL A 256 9.44 5.17 12.46
CA VAL A 256 9.46 6.22 13.47
C VAL A 256 8.81 5.64 14.72
N GLY A 257 9.45 5.81 15.88
CA GLY A 257 8.95 5.25 17.12
C GLY A 257 9.57 5.89 18.35
N ILE A 258 9.04 5.50 19.52
CA ILE A 258 9.54 5.95 20.82
C ILE A 258 10.06 4.73 21.56
N ALA A 259 11.23 4.87 22.18
CA ALA A 259 11.78 3.84 23.05
C ALA A 259 10.79 3.61 24.21
N PRO A 260 10.51 2.36 24.61
CA PRO A 260 9.71 2.10 25.79
C PRO A 260 10.38 2.77 27.00
N ALA A 261 9.57 3.27 27.93
CA ALA A 261 10.09 3.75 29.20
C ALA A 261 10.87 2.61 29.87
N PRO A 262 12.03 2.88 30.50
CA PRO A 262 12.68 1.88 31.32
C PRO A 262 11.71 1.46 32.44
N GLU A 263 11.51 0.15 32.58
CA GLU A 263 10.70 -0.46 33.66
C GLU A 263 11.29 -0.19 35.05
#